data_AF-A0ABD3VJ85-F1
#
_entry.id   AF-A0ABD3VJ85-F1
#
_cell.length_a   1.000
_cell.length_b   1.000
_cell.length_c   1.000
_cell.angle_alpha   90.00
_cell.angle_beta   90.00
_cell.angle_gamma   90.00
#
_symmetry.space_group_name_H-M   'P 1'
#
loop_
_entity.id
_entity.type
_entity.pdbx_description
1 polymer ?
#
loop_
_entity_poly.entity_id
_entity_poly.type
_entity_poly.pdbx_seq_one_letter_code
_entity_poly.pdbx_strand_id
1 'polypeptide(L)'
;RSVPSGVCDAGGRVQIVNVDNFFATTSITAHGLGHSLGALHDGEDPATPCKADDKYIMSSIKPIFYLGKKHTPNHWRFSRCSVEAFKRSLVTKTCLNDKFEHDQSIQNTMNEVLRLKPGERYNPNEQCVIMNGIGSKYTG
;
A
#
# COMPACT_ATOMS: atom_id res chain seq x y z
N ARG A 1 7.81 10.01 20.63
CA ARG A 1 6.60 9.42 20.00
C ARG A 1 6.90 7.96 19.72
N SER A 2 6.05 7.02 20.13
CA SER A 2 6.24 5.61 19.78
C SER A 2 6.03 5.43 18.28
N VAL A 3 6.91 4.68 17.64
CA VAL A 3 6.80 4.32 16.22
C VAL A 3 5.76 3.20 16.11
N PRO A 4 4.73 3.29 15.25
CA PRO A 4 3.84 2.16 15.01
C PRO A 4 4.69 1.02 14.46
N SER A 5 4.68 -0.17 15.07
CA SER A 5 5.47 -1.31 14.58
C SER A 5 4.83 -2.64 15.00
N GLY A 6 3.58 -2.85 14.61
CA GLY A 6 2.78 -3.98 15.07
C GLY A 6 3.11 -5.34 14.45
N VAL A 7 3.98 -5.43 13.44
CA VAL A 7 4.12 -6.65 12.60
C VAL A 7 4.48 -7.94 13.35
N CYS A 8 5.13 -7.87 14.52
CA CYS A 8 5.40 -9.02 15.38
C CYS A 8 4.74 -8.94 16.77
N ASP A 9 3.86 -7.98 17.00
CA ASP A 9 3.31 -7.71 18.31
C ASP A 9 1.90 -8.33 18.39
N ALA A 10 1.62 -9.19 19.38
CA ALA A 10 0.39 -10.03 19.39
C ALA A 10 -0.92 -9.23 19.27
N GLY A 11 -0.95 -7.96 19.67
CA GLY A 11 -2.10 -7.05 19.52
C GLY A 11 -1.97 -5.99 18.41
N GLY A 12 -0.86 -5.98 17.66
CA GLY A 12 -0.54 -4.95 16.66
C GLY A 12 -0.55 -5.45 15.20
N ARG A 13 -0.74 -6.75 14.96
CA ARG A 13 -0.69 -7.39 13.63
C ARG A 13 -1.97 -7.23 12.81
N VAL A 14 -2.68 -6.12 12.99
CA VAL A 14 -4.00 -5.90 12.35
C VAL A 14 -4.01 -4.55 11.67
N GLN A 15 -4.51 -4.53 10.44
CA GLN A 15 -4.81 -3.30 9.69
C GLN A 15 -6.26 -3.38 9.20
N ILE A 16 -6.99 -2.27 9.35
CA ILE A 16 -8.32 -2.09 8.76
C ILE A 16 -8.16 -1.16 7.56
N VAL A 17 -8.70 -1.58 6.41
CA VAL A 17 -8.66 -0.81 5.16
C VAL A 17 -10.09 -0.60 4.70
N ASN A 18 -10.45 0.66 4.44
CA ASN A 18 -11.74 0.95 3.81
C ASN A 18 -11.62 0.81 2.29
N VAL A 19 -12.59 0.15 1.65
CA VAL A 19 -12.57 -0.19 0.23
C VAL A 19 -13.57 0.70 -0.51
N ASP A 20 -13.32 2.01 -0.49
CA ASP A 20 -14.17 3.00 -1.17
C ASP A 20 -13.77 3.18 -2.65
N ASN A 21 -12.52 2.82 -2.99
CA ASN A 21 -11.98 2.85 -4.34
C ASN A 21 -10.99 1.69 -4.49
N PHE A 22 -11.43 0.63 -5.15
CA PHE A 22 -10.72 -0.65 -5.24
C PHE A 22 -9.25 -0.52 -5.67
N PHE A 23 -8.93 0.38 -6.61
CA PHE A 23 -7.55 0.56 -7.09
C PHE A 23 -6.70 1.41 -6.15
N ALA A 24 -7.33 2.32 -5.39
CA ALA A 24 -6.64 3.06 -4.33
C ALA A 24 -6.37 2.17 -3.09
N THR A 25 -7.18 1.12 -2.88
CA THR A 25 -7.02 0.16 -1.77
C THR A 25 -5.62 -0.44 -1.74
N THR A 26 -5.02 -0.80 -2.88
CA THR A 26 -3.66 -1.36 -2.91
C THR A 26 -2.63 -0.40 -2.30
N SER A 27 -2.72 0.91 -2.61
CA SER A 27 -1.85 1.93 -2.03
C SER A 27 -2.13 2.14 -0.54
N ILE A 28 -3.38 2.08 -0.10
CA ILE A 28 -3.78 2.24 1.30
C ILE A 28 -3.31 1.03 2.13
N THR A 29 -3.45 -0.18 1.60
CA THR A 29 -2.94 -1.40 2.21
C THR A 29 -1.43 -1.32 2.37
N ALA A 30 -0.70 -0.95 1.30
CA ALA A 30 0.74 -0.75 1.38
C ALA A 30 1.16 0.31 2.41
N HIS A 31 0.40 1.40 2.52
CA HIS A 31 0.63 2.45 3.50
C HIS A 31 0.54 1.94 4.95
N GLY A 32 -0.54 1.25 5.31
CA GLY A 32 -0.64 0.71 6.67
C GLY A 32 0.31 -0.46 6.94
N LEU A 33 0.70 -1.25 5.93
CA LEU A 33 1.83 -2.18 6.06
C LEU A 33 3.14 -1.43 6.36
N GLY A 34 3.35 -0.26 5.76
CA GLY A 34 4.47 0.61 6.09
C GLY A 34 4.47 1.04 7.56
N HIS A 35 3.31 1.41 8.11
CA HIS A 35 3.19 1.62 9.55
C HIS A 35 3.46 0.36 10.36
N SER A 36 2.96 -0.82 9.96
CA SER A 36 3.26 -2.07 10.66
C SER A 36 4.77 -2.40 10.71
N LEU A 37 5.52 -1.93 9.70
CA LEU A 37 6.97 -2.08 9.56
C LEU A 37 7.79 -0.92 10.15
N GLY A 38 7.19 0.00 10.90
CA GLY A 38 7.96 1.02 11.61
C GLY A 38 8.11 2.36 10.89
N ALA A 39 7.45 2.62 9.77
CA ALA A 39 7.51 3.93 9.13
C ALA A 39 6.48 4.91 9.71
N LEU A 40 6.92 6.16 9.90
CA LEU A 40 6.04 7.31 10.07
C LEU A 40 5.66 7.91 8.71
N HIS A 41 4.78 8.90 8.71
CA HIS A 41 4.48 9.60 7.46
C HIS A 41 5.70 10.39 6.96
N ASP A 42 5.87 10.45 5.64
CA ASP A 42 6.79 11.41 5.02
C ASP A 42 6.31 12.83 5.33
N GLY A 43 7.24 13.71 5.74
CA GLY A 43 6.93 15.06 6.19
C GLY A 43 6.47 15.19 7.65
N GLU A 44 6.34 14.09 8.40
CA GLU A 44 6.01 14.17 9.84
C GLU A 44 7.23 14.49 10.71
N ASP A 45 8.37 13.87 10.45
CA ASP A 45 9.61 14.12 11.18
C ASP A 45 10.43 15.22 10.49
N PRO A 46 10.58 16.42 11.10
CA PRO A 46 11.34 17.52 10.52
C PRO A 46 12.84 17.21 10.39
N ALA A 47 13.36 16.22 11.12
CA ALA A 47 14.74 15.77 11.01
C ALA A 47 15.00 14.91 9.76
N THR A 48 13.94 14.43 9.09
CA THR A 48 14.06 13.64 7.87
C THR A 48 13.93 14.50 6.61
N PRO A 49 14.63 14.15 5.52
CA PRO A 49 14.56 14.90 4.28
C PRO A 49 13.32 14.59 3.43
N CYS A 50 12.54 13.55 3.76
CA CYS A 50 11.39 13.13 2.95
C CYS A 50 10.18 14.02 3.22
N LYS A 51 9.65 14.64 2.16
CA LYS A 51 8.54 15.60 2.28
C LYS A 51 7.22 14.93 1.92
N ALA A 52 6.14 15.35 2.56
CA ALA A 52 4.79 14.90 2.20
C ALA A 52 4.45 15.22 0.73
N ASP A 53 5.03 16.29 0.18
CA ASP A 53 4.82 16.70 -1.21
C ASP A 53 5.55 15.86 -2.25
N ASP A 54 6.43 14.96 -1.84
CA ASP A 54 7.07 14.00 -2.75
C ASP A 54 6.13 12.83 -3.14
N LYS A 55 4.97 12.73 -2.49
CA LYS A 55 3.84 11.80 -2.78
C LYS A 55 4.22 10.32 -2.87
N TYR A 56 5.23 9.88 -2.10
CA TYR A 56 5.48 8.45 -1.84
C TYR A 56 4.32 7.82 -1.05
N ILE A 57 4.31 6.48 -0.97
CA ILE A 57 3.25 5.71 -0.30
C ILE A 57 2.99 6.20 1.14
N MET A 58 4.03 6.56 1.89
CA MET A 58 3.89 7.04 3.27
C MET A 58 3.61 8.54 3.40
N SER A 59 3.30 9.25 2.32
CA SER A 59 2.90 10.66 2.42
C SER A 59 1.69 10.84 3.34
N SER A 60 1.74 11.83 4.22
CA SER A 60 0.60 12.27 5.04
C SER A 60 -0.51 12.93 4.21
N ILE A 61 -0.23 13.26 2.95
CA ILE A 61 -1.19 13.84 2.02
C ILE A 61 -1.67 12.73 1.10
N LYS A 62 -2.97 12.40 1.17
CA LYS A 62 -3.56 11.39 0.28
C LYS A 62 -3.24 11.71 -1.18
N PRO A 63 -2.73 10.75 -1.98
CA PRO A 63 -2.60 10.95 -3.40
C PRO A 63 -4.00 11.15 -3.98
N ILE A 64 -4.28 12.35 -4.46
CA ILE A 64 -5.55 12.61 -5.13
C ILE A 64 -5.36 12.25 -6.59
N PHE A 65 -5.89 11.09 -6.97
CA PHE A 65 -5.97 10.64 -8.36
C PHE A 65 -7.04 11.45 -9.09
N TYR A 66 -6.77 12.73 -9.36
CA TYR A 66 -7.63 13.51 -10.23
C TYR A 66 -7.36 13.15 -11.69
N LEU A 67 -8.42 12.84 -12.44
CA LEU A 67 -8.40 12.84 -13.89
C LEU A 67 -7.85 14.20 -14.37
N GLY A 68 -6.83 14.18 -15.23
CA GLY A 68 -6.27 15.38 -15.85
C GLY A 68 -5.09 16.07 -15.13
N LYS A 69 -4.64 15.61 -13.94
CA LYS A 69 -3.35 16.05 -13.39
C LYS A 69 -2.25 15.05 -13.75
N LYS A 70 -1.09 15.55 -14.23
CA LYS A 70 0.10 14.73 -14.46
C LYS A 70 0.35 13.89 -13.21
N HIS A 71 0.42 12.58 -13.41
CA HIS A 71 0.62 11.54 -12.41
C HIS A 71 1.48 12.05 -11.26
N THR A 72 0.99 11.97 -10.03
CA THR A 72 1.79 12.21 -8.83
C THR A 72 3.01 11.30 -8.90
N PRO A 73 4.24 11.82 -9.13
CA PRO A 73 5.40 10.95 -9.17
C PRO A 73 5.50 10.25 -7.80
N ASN A 74 5.88 8.96 -7.81
CA ASN A 74 6.18 8.15 -6.63
C ASN A 74 5.03 7.47 -5.85
N HIS A 75 3.76 7.61 -6.22
CA HIS A 75 2.65 7.01 -5.45
C HIS A 75 2.66 5.46 -5.38
N TRP A 76 3.50 4.78 -6.17
CA TRP A 76 3.72 3.34 -6.11
C TRP A 76 5.04 2.94 -5.43
N ARG A 77 5.73 3.87 -4.76
CA ARG A 77 7.04 3.63 -4.15
C ARG A 77 7.07 4.11 -2.71
N PHE A 78 7.84 3.42 -1.87
CA PHE A 78 8.24 3.93 -0.56
C PHE A 78 9.38 4.93 -0.69
N SER A 79 9.41 5.94 0.18
CA SER A 79 10.52 6.89 0.25
C SER A 79 11.76 6.22 0.84
N ARG A 80 12.93 6.83 0.67
CA ARG A 80 14.14 6.38 1.36
C ARG A 80 13.98 6.40 2.89
N CYS A 81 13.19 7.32 3.44
CA CYS A 81 12.97 7.42 4.88
C CYS A 81 12.15 6.25 5.40
N SER A 82 11.10 5.85 4.68
CA SER A 82 10.33 4.66 5.00
C SER A 82 11.19 3.39 4.92
N VAL A 83 11.99 3.24 3.86
CA VAL A 83 12.89 2.07 3.69
C VAL A 83 13.89 1.95 4.84
N GLU A 84 14.51 3.05 5.25
CA GLU A 84 15.43 3.04 6.40
C GLU A 84 14.71 2.74 7.72
N ALA A 85 13.47 3.18 7.88
CA ALA A 85 12.65 2.81 9.04
C ALA A 85 12.33 1.31 9.05
N PHE A 86 11.98 0.73 7.89
CA PHE A 86 11.74 -0.71 7.74
C PHE A 86 12.97 -1.51 8.13
N LYS A 87 14.14 -1.14 7.59
CA LYS A 87 15.42 -1.80 7.93
C LYS A 87 15.68 -1.79 9.44
N ARG A 88 15.54 -0.63 10.09
CA ARG A 88 15.72 -0.52 11.55
C ARG A 88 14.72 -1.37 12.33
N SER A 89 13.46 -1.37 11.92
CA SER A 89 12.41 -2.16 12.55
C SER A 89 12.66 -3.66 12.42
N LEU A 90 13.10 -4.12 11.24
CA LEU A 90 13.27 -5.54 10.95
C LEU A 90 14.42 -6.20 11.74
N VAL A 91 15.41 -5.43 12.21
CA VAL A 91 16.56 -5.96 12.99
C VAL A 91 16.10 -6.80 14.20
N THR A 92 14.99 -6.44 14.84
CA THR A 92 14.51 -7.10 16.07
C THR A 92 13.29 -8.01 15.83
N LYS A 93 12.79 -8.10 14.59
CA LYS A 93 11.52 -8.75 14.27
C LYS A 93 11.77 -10.14 13.67
N THR A 94 11.91 -11.14 14.54
CA THR A 94 12.21 -12.53 14.14
C THR A 94 11.01 -13.31 13.62
N CYS A 95 9.78 -12.83 13.84
CA CYS A 95 8.55 -13.50 13.44
C CYS A 95 8.30 -13.54 11.91
N LEU A 96 9.20 -12.94 11.12
CA LEU A 96 9.14 -12.89 9.66
C LEU A 96 10.25 -13.73 9.01
N ASN A 97 11.07 -14.41 9.82
CA ASN A 97 12.21 -15.20 9.35
C ASN A 97 11.83 -16.62 8.95
N ASP A 98 10.65 -17.08 9.36
CA ASP A 98 10.13 -18.37 8.98
C ASP A 98 9.81 -18.38 7.49
N LYS A 99 10.33 -19.39 6.79
CA LYS A 99 9.92 -19.67 5.43
C LYS A 99 8.55 -20.34 5.52
N PHE A 100 7.50 -19.60 5.17
CA PHE A 100 6.18 -20.19 5.05
C PHE A 100 6.11 -21.00 3.74
N GLU A 101 5.95 -22.31 3.84
CA GLU A 101 5.55 -23.12 2.70
C GLU A 101 4.05 -22.91 2.48
N HIS A 102 3.71 -22.12 1.48
CA HIS A 102 2.33 -21.99 1.05
C HIS A 102 1.84 -23.35 0.55
N ASP A 103 0.68 -23.79 1.05
CA ASP A 103 -0.05 -24.90 0.44
C ASP A 103 -0.20 -24.66 -1.08
N GLN A 104 -0.20 -25.74 -1.86
CA GLN A 104 -0.29 -25.67 -3.32
C GLN A 104 -1.48 -24.83 -3.80
N SER A 105 -2.60 -24.84 -3.07
CA SER A 105 -3.79 -24.02 -3.36
C SER A 105 -3.51 -22.51 -3.29
N ILE A 106 -2.75 -22.06 -2.29
CA ILE A 106 -2.35 -20.66 -2.13
C ILE A 106 -1.37 -20.26 -3.23
N GLN A 107 -0.40 -21.13 -3.54
CA GLN A 107 0.53 -20.87 -4.64
C GLN A 107 -0.18 -20.72 -5.98
N ASN A 108 -1.13 -21.61 -6.28
CA ASN A 108 -1.94 -21.54 -7.50
C ASN A 108 -2.74 -20.23 -7.56
N THR A 109 -3.37 -19.85 -6.44
CA THR A 109 -4.12 -18.59 -6.33
C THR A 109 -3.21 -17.39 -6.58
N MET A 110 -2.04 -17.34 -5.96
CA MET A 110 -1.08 -16.23 -6.14
C MET A 110 -0.59 -16.15 -7.58
N ASN A 111 -0.26 -17.29 -8.19
CA ASN A 111 0.14 -17.34 -9.60
C ASN A 111 -0.97 -16.84 -10.52
N GLU A 112 -2.23 -17.18 -10.25
CA GLU A 112 -3.37 -16.69 -11.03
C GLU A 112 -3.57 -15.17 -10.85
N VAL A 113 -3.51 -14.67 -9.62
CA VAL A 113 -3.72 -13.26 -9.28
C VAL A 113 -2.61 -12.40 -9.87
N LEU A 114 -1.35 -12.84 -9.80
CA LEU A 114 -0.18 -12.09 -10.28
C LEU A 114 0.04 -12.23 -11.79
N ARG A 115 -0.68 -13.12 -12.47
CA ARG A 115 -0.53 -13.35 -13.92
C ARG A 115 -0.89 -12.13 -14.78
N LEU A 116 -1.86 -11.34 -14.35
CA LEU A 116 -2.38 -10.20 -15.09
C LEU A 116 -2.25 -8.93 -14.26
N LYS A 117 -1.87 -7.83 -14.91
CA LYS A 117 -1.96 -6.50 -14.30
C LYS A 117 -3.44 -6.14 -14.09
N PRO A 118 -3.77 -5.28 -13.11
CA PRO A 118 -5.16 -4.93 -12.83
C PRO A 118 -5.93 -4.40 -14.06
N GLY A 119 -5.27 -3.61 -14.93
CA GLY A 119 -5.88 -3.12 -16.17
C GLY A 119 -6.00 -4.14 -17.30
N GLU A 120 -5.28 -5.27 -17.22
CA GLU A 120 -5.45 -6.41 -18.14
C GLU A 120 -6.57 -7.34 -17.64
N ARG A 121 -6.84 -7.33 -16.33
CA ARG A 121 -7.90 -8.13 -15.69
C ARG A 121 -9.26 -7.44 -15.73
N TYR A 122 -9.30 -6.11 -15.59
CA TYR A 122 -10.53 -5.32 -15.55
C TYR A 122 -10.49 -4.24 -16.62
N ASN A 123 -11.39 -4.31 -17.60
CA ASN A 123 -11.56 -3.29 -18.62
C ASN A 123 -12.16 -2.00 -18.01
N PRO A 124 -12.12 -0.84 -18.71
CA PRO A 124 -12.59 0.42 -18.15
C PRO A 124 -14.02 0.43 -17.60
N ASN A 125 -14.96 -0.31 -18.22
CA ASN A 125 -16.33 -0.38 -17.72
C ASN A 125 -16.42 -1.22 -16.42
N GLU A 126 -15.69 -2.33 -16.34
CA GLU A 126 -15.63 -3.14 -15.13
C GLU A 126 -15.04 -2.34 -13.97
N GLN A 127 -14.00 -1.55 -14.23
CA GLN A 127 -13.43 -0.64 -13.23
C GLN A 127 -14.48 0.38 -12.75
N CYS A 128 -15.27 0.97 -13.66
CA CYS A 128 -16.35 1.88 -13.30
C CYS A 128 -17.43 1.21 -12.43
N VAL A 129 -17.83 -0.03 -12.75
CA VAL A 129 -18.80 -0.79 -11.95
C VAL A 129 -18.25 -1.12 -10.57
N ILE A 130 -16.99 -1.54 -10.48
CA ILE A 130 -16.33 -1.84 -9.20
C ILE A 130 -16.24 -0.58 -8.33
N MET A 131 -15.96 0.59 -8.93
CA MET A 131 -15.77 1.83 -8.19
C MET A 131 -17.07 2.54 -7.82
N ASN A 132 -18.09 2.51 -8.68
CA ASN A 132 -19.27 3.36 -8.55
C ASN A 132 -20.59 2.57 -8.50
N GLY A 133 -20.54 1.25 -8.63
CA GLY A 133 -21.70 0.36 -8.59
C GLY A 133 -22.28 0.02 -9.97
N ILE A 134 -23.23 -0.92 -9.96
CA ILE A 134 -23.90 -1.47 -11.14
C ILE A 134 -24.54 -0.36 -11.97
N GLY A 135 -24.36 -0.42 -13.29
CA GLY A 135 -24.88 0.59 -14.24
C GLY A 135 -23.88 1.70 -14.59
N SER A 136 -22.75 1.78 -13.88
CA SER A 136 -21.66 2.70 -14.19
C SER A 136 -20.89 2.27 -15.44
N LYS A 137 -20.47 3.23 -16.25
CA LYS A 137 -19.70 2.98 -17.49
C LYS A 137 -18.61 4.03 -17.67
N TYR A 138 -17.58 3.66 -18.40
CA TYR A 138 -16.53 4.58 -18.81
C TYR A 138 -17.11 5.64 -19.76
N THR A 139 -16.79 6.90 -19.50
CA THR A 139 -17.10 8.04 -20.40
C THR A 139 -15.76 8.64 -20.80
N GLY A 140 -15.48 8.61 -22.11
CA GLY A 140 -14.25 9.14 -22.71
C GLY A 140 -14.26 10.65 -22.80
#